data_AF-A0AAV0PZA1-F1
#
_entry.id   AF-A0AAV0PZA1-F1
#
_cell.length_a   1.000
_cell.length_b   1.000
_cell.length_c   1.000
_cell.angle_alpha   90.00
_cell.angle_beta   90.00
_cell.angle_gamma   90.00
#
_symmetry.space_group_name_H-M   'P 1'
#
loop_
_entity.id
_entity.type
_entity.pdbx_description
1 polymer ?
#
loop_
_entity_poly.entity_id
_entity_poly.type
_entity_poly.pdbx_seq_one_letter_code
_entity_poly.pdbx_strand_id
1 'polypeptide(L)'
;MKRSGDDVKMISGEAPIVFAKACELFIEELARRSWNVAVQGKRRTLHREDVASAVAATEVFDFLVGLVADDDHNNGGGGGSRSNSANSSAGGALN
;
A
#
# COMPACT_ATOMS: atom_id res chain seq x y z
N MET A 1 -15.39 10.27 18.75
CA MET A 1 -15.31 9.43 17.54
C MET A 1 -14.93 10.30 16.35
N LYS A 2 -13.75 10.10 15.74
CA LYS A 2 -13.42 10.77 14.47
C LYS A 2 -14.27 10.13 13.37
N ARG A 3 -15.27 10.86 12.89
CA ARG A 3 -16.00 10.54 11.65
C ARG A 3 -15.12 11.03 10.51
N SER A 4 -14.46 10.13 9.81
CA SER A 4 -13.64 10.52 8.66
C SER A 4 -14.44 10.20 7.40
N GLY A 5 -15.03 11.26 6.83
CA GLY A 5 -15.90 11.25 5.66
C GLY A 5 -17.19 12.01 5.98
N ASP A 6 -17.33 13.21 5.42
CA ASP A 6 -18.48 14.11 5.64
C ASP A 6 -19.84 13.51 5.22
N ASP A 7 -19.84 12.32 4.61
CA ASP A 7 -21.04 11.57 4.19
C ASP A 7 -21.47 10.44 5.15
N VAL A 8 -20.73 10.17 6.23
CA VAL A 8 -21.07 9.07 7.15
C VAL A 8 -22.12 9.54 8.18
N LYS A 9 -23.40 9.35 7.84
CA LYS A 9 -24.54 9.75 8.68
C LYS A 9 -24.75 8.84 9.89
N MET A 10 -24.84 7.52 9.69
CA MET A 10 -24.94 6.50 10.74
C MET A 10 -24.18 5.21 10.36
N ILE A 11 -23.60 4.54 11.36
CA ILE A 11 -22.89 3.25 11.21
C ILE A 11 -23.78 2.16 11.80
N SER A 12 -23.99 1.06 11.05
CA SER A 12 -24.72 -0.11 11.57
C SER A 12 -24.00 -0.72 12.78
N GLY A 13 -24.77 -1.21 13.76
CA GLY A 13 -24.20 -1.88 14.95
C GLY A 13 -23.38 -3.14 14.62
N GLU A 14 -23.65 -3.77 13.48
CA GLU A 14 -22.92 -4.97 13.02
C GLU A 14 -21.59 -4.64 12.34
N ALA A 15 -21.45 -3.43 11.78
CA ALA A 15 -20.27 -3.07 10.99
C ALA A 15 -18.97 -3.11 11.82
N PRO A 16 -18.90 -2.58 13.06
CA PRO A 16 -17.72 -2.72 13.90
C PRO A 16 -17.35 -4.18 14.23
N ILE A 17 -18.34 -5.06 14.39
CA ILE A 17 -18.13 -6.47 14.73
C ILE A 17 -17.46 -7.19 13.55
N VAL A 18 -18.00 -6.99 12.33
CA VAL A 18 -17.45 -7.58 11.11
C VAL A 18 -16.06 -7.01 10.82
N PHE A 19 -15.87 -5.69 10.94
CA PHE A 19 -14.56 -5.07 10.73
C PHE A 19 -13.52 -5.55 11.73
N ALA A 20 -13.88 -5.77 13.01
CA ALA A 20 -12.93 -6.32 13.98
C ALA A 20 -12.39 -7.68 13.51
N LYS A 21 -13.25 -8.57 13.05
CA LYS A 21 -12.82 -9.88 12.56
C LYS A 21 -12.08 -9.80 11.23
N ALA A 22 -12.51 -8.93 10.32
CA ALA A 22 -11.80 -8.69 9.06
C ALA A 22 -10.39 -8.13 9.31
N CYS A 23 -10.23 -7.18 10.23
CA CYS A 23 -8.94 -6.62 10.62
C CYS A 23 -8.03 -7.68 11.25
N GLU A 24 -8.57 -8.57 12.08
CA GLU A 24 -7.81 -9.68 12.67
C GLU A 24 -7.22 -10.57 11.56
N LEU A 25 -8.07 -11.04 10.64
CA LEU A 25 -7.65 -11.89 9.51
C LEU A 25 -6.69 -11.15 8.57
N PHE A 26 -6.93 -9.86 8.35
CA PHE A 26 -6.08 -9.02 7.50
C PHE A 26 -4.67 -8.87 8.05
N ILE A 27 -4.54 -8.55 9.35
CA ILE A 27 -3.23 -8.39 10.01
C ILE A 27 -2.50 -9.73 10.03
N GLU A 28 -3.19 -10.83 10.36
CA GLU A 28 -2.60 -12.17 10.39
C GLU A 28 -2.01 -12.55 9.02
N GLU A 29 -2.78 -12.37 7.95
CA GLU A 29 -2.34 -12.75 6.61
C GLU A 29 -1.19 -11.86 6.09
N LEU A 30 -1.27 -10.54 6.32
CA LEU A 30 -0.21 -9.61 5.95
C LEU A 30 1.09 -9.93 6.71
N ALA A 31 1.01 -10.19 8.01
CA ALA A 31 2.16 -10.55 8.83
C ALA A 31 2.78 -11.87 8.38
N ARG A 32 1.97 -12.90 8.11
CA ARG A 32 2.43 -14.21 7.63
C ARG A 32 3.17 -14.11 6.30
N ARG A 33 2.64 -13.35 5.34
CA ARG A 33 3.30 -13.15 4.03
C ARG A 33 4.60 -12.36 4.18
N SER A 34 4.59 -11.29 4.96
CA SER A 34 5.79 -10.48 5.23
C SER A 34 6.87 -11.32 5.93
N TRP A 35 6.47 -12.17 6.88
CA TRP A 35 7.40 -13.07 7.57
C TRP A 35 8.04 -14.09 6.63
N ASN A 36 7.30 -14.62 5.66
CA ASN A 36 7.89 -15.51 4.66
C ASN A 36 9.01 -14.83 3.87
N VAL A 37 8.87 -13.54 3.55
CA VAL A 37 9.94 -12.74 2.91
C VAL A 37 11.14 -12.59 3.84
N ALA A 38 10.93 -12.27 5.11
CA ALA A 38 12.00 -12.15 6.10
C ALA A 38 12.80 -13.46 6.24
N VAL A 39 12.10 -14.60 6.31
CA VAL A 39 12.70 -15.94 6.44
C VAL A 39 13.46 -16.33 5.17
N GLN A 40 12.95 -16.00 3.98
CA GLN A 40 13.69 -16.17 2.72
C GLN A 40 15.01 -15.37 2.73
N GLY A 41 14.99 -14.18 3.34
CA GLY A 41 16.18 -13.37 3.61
C GLY A 41 17.06 -13.88 4.75
N LYS A 42 16.78 -15.06 5.32
CA LYS A 42 17.47 -15.65 6.49
C LYS A 42 17.46 -14.76 7.73
N ARG A 43 16.52 -13.82 7.82
CA ARG A 43 16.35 -12.93 8.96
C ARG A 43 15.32 -13.51 9.93
N ARG A 44 15.47 -13.15 11.20
CA ARG A 44 14.53 -13.48 12.30
C ARG A 44 13.82 -12.25 12.85
N THR A 45 14.02 -11.11 12.20
CA THR A 45 13.41 -9.83 12.51
C THR A 45 12.66 -9.39 11.27
N LEU A 46 11.37 -9.09 11.42
CA LEU A 46 10.51 -8.59 10.35
C LEU A 46 10.79 -7.10 10.18
N HIS A 47 11.15 -6.71 8.96
CA HIS A 47 11.47 -5.33 8.60
C HIS A 47 10.39 -4.73 7.69
N ARG A 48 10.41 -3.41 7.55
CA ARG A 48 9.46 -2.69 6.69
C ARG A 48 9.57 -3.12 5.23
N GLU A 49 10.78 -3.41 4.75
CA GLU A 49 11.02 -3.86 3.38
C GLU A 49 10.38 -5.23 3.10
N ASP A 50 10.21 -6.07 4.13
CA ASP A 50 9.50 -7.35 3.99
C ASP A 50 8.01 -7.15 3.71
N VAL A 51 7.41 -6.17 4.41
CA VAL A 51 6.02 -5.79 4.21
C VAL A 51 5.83 -5.19 2.82
N ALA A 52 6.71 -4.28 2.41
CA ALA A 52 6.68 -3.68 1.08
C ALA A 52 6.77 -4.75 -0.02
N SER A 53 7.69 -5.70 0.12
CA SER A 53 7.86 -6.80 -0.83
C SER A 53 6.65 -7.74 -0.85
N ALA A 54 6.08 -8.08 0.31
CA ALA A 54 4.90 -8.94 0.40
C ALA A 54 3.65 -8.28 -0.19
N VAL A 55 3.48 -6.96 0.01
CA VAL A 55 2.42 -6.16 -0.60
C VAL A 55 2.57 -6.14 -2.12
N ALA A 56 3.76 -5.82 -2.64
CA ALA A 56 4.01 -5.77 -4.07
C ALA A 56 3.82 -7.14 -4.77
N ALA A 57 4.10 -8.24 -4.06
CA ALA A 57 3.91 -9.60 -4.56
C ALA A 57 2.46 -10.10 -4.48
N THR A 58 1.54 -9.35 -3.86
CA THR A 58 0.17 -9.78 -3.63
C THR A 58 -0.86 -8.82 -4.21
N GLU A 59 -1.56 -9.25 -5.26
CA GLU A 59 -2.60 -8.47 -5.95
C GLU A 59 -3.69 -7.92 -5.01
N VAL A 60 -4.22 -8.72 -4.07
CA VAL A 60 -5.28 -8.26 -3.15
C VAL A 60 -4.82 -7.14 -2.20
N PHE A 61 -3.50 -6.90 -2.09
CA PHE A 61 -2.92 -5.85 -1.27
C PHE A 61 -2.51 -4.59 -2.07
N ASP A 62 -2.88 -4.47 -3.35
CA ASP A 62 -2.52 -3.33 -4.20
C ASP A 62 -2.95 -1.97 -3.60
N PHE A 63 -4.05 -1.95 -2.84
CA PHE A 63 -4.52 -0.77 -2.11
C PHE A 63 -3.53 -0.21 -1.08
N LEU A 64 -2.50 -0.98 -0.72
CA LEU A 64 -1.45 -0.61 0.25
C LEU A 64 -0.16 -0.12 -0.42
N VAL A 65 0.01 -0.25 -1.74
CA VAL A 65 1.29 0.02 -2.42
C VAL A 65 1.77 1.45 -2.16
N GLY A 66 0.90 2.45 -2.31
CA GLY A 66 1.27 3.84 -2.02
C GLY A 66 1.57 4.10 -0.54
N LEU A 67 0.82 3.46 0.37
CA LEU A 67 1.00 3.64 1.82
C LEU A 67 2.32 3.04 2.31
N VAL A 68 2.66 1.85 1.83
CA VAL A 68 3.85 1.11 2.26
C VAL A 68 5.11 1.57 1.52
N ALA A 69 4.99 2.30 0.41
CA ALA A 69 6.14 2.92 -0.25
C ALA A 69 6.54 4.27 0.39
N ASP A 70 5.59 5.04 0.93
CA ASP A 70 5.83 6.44 1.29
C ASP A 70 6.48 6.71 2.67
N ASP A 71 6.59 5.77 3.62
CA ASP A 71 7.26 6.08 4.91
C ASP A 71 8.79 6.29 4.80
N ASP A 72 9.42 6.04 3.65
CA ASP A 72 10.83 6.44 3.47
C ASP A 72 10.99 7.96 3.28
N HIS A 73 9.88 8.72 3.13
CA HIS A 73 9.91 10.16 2.82
C HIS A 73 9.43 11.11 3.94
N ASN A 74 9.12 10.63 5.16
CA ASN A 74 8.68 11.55 6.23
C ASN A 74 9.82 12.20 7.05
N ASN A 75 10.98 12.44 6.45
CA ASN A 75 12.02 13.32 7.00
C ASN A 75 12.43 14.46 6.03
N GLY A 76 11.47 15.11 5.39
CA GLY A 76 11.72 16.39 4.75
C GLY A 76 10.82 16.72 3.57
N GLY A 77 9.79 17.52 3.86
CA GLY A 77 9.25 18.57 2.98
C GLY A 77 9.22 18.35 1.46
N GLY A 78 8.02 18.09 0.95
CA GLY A 78 7.52 18.78 -0.23
C GLY A 78 7.79 18.14 -1.60
N GLY A 79 6.78 18.26 -2.45
CA GLY A 79 6.96 18.26 -3.90
C GLY A 79 6.35 17.06 -4.60
N GLY A 80 5.07 17.19 -4.95
CA GLY A 80 4.54 16.44 -6.08
C GLY A 80 5.36 16.74 -7.34
N SER A 81 5.66 15.70 -8.11
CA SER A 81 6.00 15.80 -9.53
C SER A 81 5.74 14.45 -10.19
N ARG A 82 4.52 14.28 -10.70
CA ARG A 82 4.25 13.35 -11.80
C ARG A 82 4.73 14.03 -13.09
N SER A 83 5.89 13.62 -13.58
CA SER A 83 6.34 13.78 -14.97
C SER A 83 6.86 12.40 -15.40
N ASN A 84 6.63 11.87 -16.60
CA ASN A 84 6.64 12.49 -17.91
C ASN A 84 5.90 11.56 -18.89
N SER A 85 4.85 12.04 -19.57
CA SER A 85 4.32 11.39 -20.78
C SER A 85 4.67 12.27 -21.97
N ALA A 86 5.92 12.13 -22.45
CA ALA A 86 6.34 12.71 -23.72
C ALA A 86 5.84 11.77 -24.83
N ASN A 87 4.65 12.08 -25.34
CA ASN A 87 4.12 11.45 -26.55
C ASN A 87 4.97 11.87 -27.76
N SER A 88 5.37 10.84 -28.50
CA SER A 88 6.07 10.78 -29.78
C SER A 88 5.50 11.66 -30.89
N SER A 89 6.38 12.30 -31.67
CA SER A 89 6.50 12.13 -33.15
C SER A 89 7.31 13.27 -33.78
N ALA A 90 8.59 13.02 -34.04
CA ALA A 90 9.41 13.82 -34.94
C ALA A 90 10.17 12.87 -35.87
N GLY A 91 10.02 13.06 -37.18
CA GLY A 91 10.93 12.51 -38.19
C GLY A 91 10.26 11.69 -39.30
N GLY A 92 10.31 12.21 -40.53
CA GLY A 92 10.18 11.37 -41.72
C GLY A 92 9.45 11.99 -42.91
N ALA A 93 9.82 13.19 -43.34
CA ALA A 93 9.69 13.53 -44.77
C ALA A 93 10.71 12.69 -45.57
N LEU A 94 10.34 12.31 -46.80
CA LEU A 94 11.13 11.81 -47.94
C LEU A 94 10.57 10.50 -48.54
N ASN A 95 9.65 10.64 -49.50
CA ASN A 95 9.77 10.16 -50.89
C ASN A 95 8.57 10.67 -51.68
#